data_AF-B7R3M4-F1
#
_entry.id   AF-B7R3M4-F1
#
_cell.length_a   1.000
_cell.length_b   1.000
_cell.length_c   1.000
_cell.angle_alpha   90.00
_cell.angle_beta   90.00
_cell.angle_gamma   90.00
#
_symmetry.space_group_name_H-M   'P 1'
#
loop_
_entity.id
_entity.type
_entity.pdbx_description
1 polymer ?
#
loop_
_entity_poly.entity_id
_entity_poly.type
_entity_poly.pdbx_seq_one_letter_code
_entity_poly.pdbx_strand_id
1 'polypeptide(L)' 'MEEIEAIYENGVFKPLKKPHLRDNERVVLVIKEKVVTGDFLKKLETLSESLPKFKSPSKIIEEDRR' A
#
# COMPACT_ATOMS: atom_id res chain seq x y z
N MET A 1 -3.81 16.46 14.54
CA MET A 1 -4.71 15.43 14.00
C MET A 1 -3.95 14.12 14.10
N GLU A 2 -4.38 13.21 14.96
CA GLU A 2 -3.73 11.89 15.12
C GLU A 2 -4.48 10.89 14.26
N GLU A 3 -3.76 10.13 13.43
CA GLU A 3 -4.34 9.03 12.65
C GLU A 3 -4.07 7.71 13.37
N ILE A 4 -5.15 7.02 13.74
CA ILE A 4 -5.08 5.75 14.47
C ILE A 4 -5.43 4.64 13.49
N GLU A 5 -4.48 3.76 13.20
CA GLU A 5 -4.75 2.54 12.47
C GLU A 5 -5.41 1.51 13.40
N ALA A 6 -6.45 0.85 12.92
CA ALA A 6 -7.22 -0.12 13.68
C ALA A 6 -7.63 -1.31 12.81
N ILE A 7 -7.78 -2.48 13.44
CA ILE A 7 -8.39 -3.66 12.85
C ILE A 7 -9.86 -3.69 13.26
N TYR A 8 -10.75 -3.92 12.30
CA TYR A 8 -12.16 -4.12 12.58
C TYR A 8 -12.47 -5.60 12.76
N GLU A 9 -12.93 -5.99 13.95
CA GLU A 9 -13.30 -7.36 14.28
C GLU A 9 -14.64 -7.38 15.03
N ASN A 10 -15.64 -8.09 14.50
CA ASN A 10 -16.93 -8.33 15.14
C ASN A 10 -17.64 -7.06 15.66
N GLY A 11 -17.60 -5.95 14.91
CA GLY A 11 -18.24 -4.70 15.33
C GLY A 11 -17.37 -3.76 16.16
N VAL A 12 -16.13 -4.13 16.46
CA VAL A 12 -15.22 -3.35 17.30
C VAL A 12 -13.97 -2.94 16.51
N PHE A 13 -13.64 -1.65 16.53
CA PHE A 13 -12.37 -1.13 16.03
C PHE A 13 -11.29 -1.27 17.10
N LYS A 14 -10.33 -2.16 16.88
CA LYS A 14 -9.19 -2.41 17.77
C LYS A 14 -7.98 -1.64 17.27
N PRO A 15 -7.52 -0.59 17.96
CA PRO A 15 -6.41 0.21 17.49
C PRO A 15 -5.10 -0.57 17.61
N LEU A 16 -4.21 -0.44 16.61
CA LEU A 16 -2.89 -1.07 16.61
C LEU A 16 -1.96 -0.46 17.67
N LYS A 17 -2.21 0.80 18.06
CA LYS A 17 -1.51 1.52 19.12
C LYS A 17 -2.53 2.17 20.04
N LYS A 18 -2.25 2.22 21.35
CA LYS A 18 -3.14 2.86 22.32
C LYS A 18 -3.27 4.36 21.99
N PRO A 19 -4.47 4.84 21.64
CA PRO A 19 -4.66 6.24 21.30
C PRO A 19 -4.70 7.11 22.56
N HIS A 20 -4.34 8.38 22.41
CA HIS A 20 -4.36 9.33 23.52
C HIS A 20 -5.75 9.96 23.70
N LEU A 21 -6.72 9.13 24.10
CA LEU A 21 -8.12 9.50 24.30
C LEU A 21 -8.56 9.24 25.74
N ARG A 22 -9.53 10.03 26.21
CA ARG A 22 -10.21 9.82 27.49
C ARG A 22 -11.28 8.73 27.36
N ASP A 23 -11.63 8.12 28.49
CA ASP A 23 -12.71 7.15 28.53
C ASP A 23 -14.03 7.78 28.08
N ASN A 24 -14.77 7.06 27.22
CA ASN A 24 -16.03 7.50 26.60
C ASN A 24 -15.90 8.76 25.71
N GLU A 25 -14.71 9.10 25.24
CA GLU A 25 -14.52 10.18 24.28
C GLU A 25 -15.13 9.81 22.92
N ARG A 26 -16.02 10.67 22.39
CA ARG A 26 -16.63 10.48 21.08
C ARG A 26 -15.63 10.85 19.99
N VAL A 27 -15.40 9.96 19.04
CA VAL A 27 -14.49 10.19 17.91
C VAL A 27 -15.22 10.04 16.58
N VAL A 28 -14.66 10.67 15.55
CA VAL A 28 -15.09 10.50 14.16
C VAL A 28 -14.12 9.54 13.48
N LEU A 29 -14.65 8.50 12.84
CA LEU A 29 -13.84 7.54 12.09
C LEU A 29 -13.77 7.95 10.62
N VAL A 30 -12.57 7.92 10.05
CA VAL A 30 -12.33 8.11 8.62
C VAL A 30 -11.78 6.81 8.06
N ILE A 31 -12.55 6.15 7.21
CA ILE A 31 -12.12 4.92 6.54
C ILE A 31 -11.37 5.32 5.28
N LYS A 32 -10.06 5.08 5.26
CA LYS A 32 -9.22 5.27 4.07
C LYS A 32 -9.06 3.93 3.36
N GLU A 33 -9.59 3.80 2.15
CA GLU A 33 -9.28 2.65 1.31
C GLU A 33 -7.80 2.72 0.89
N LYS A 34 -7.02 1.69 1.26
CA LYS A 34 -5.66 1.55 0.75
C LYS A 34 -5.74 1.12 -0.71
N VAL A 35 -5.39 2.02 -1.63
CA VAL A 35 -5.33 1.76 -3.08
C VAL A 35 -4.35 0.63 -3.43
N VAL A 36 -3.32 0.46 -2.60
CA VAL A 36 -2.32 -0.61 -2.72
C VAL A 36 -2.77 -1.78 -1.85
N THR A 37 -3.48 -2.73 -2.46
CA THR A 37 -3.85 -3.99 -1.81
C THR A 37 -2.73 -5.02 -1.97
N GLY A 38 -2.75 -6.07 -1.15
CA GLY A 38 -1.85 -7.22 -1.35
C GLY A 38 -2.00 -7.84 -2.73
N ASP A 39 -3.20 -7.80 -3.31
CA ASP A 39 -3.46 -8.28 -4.67
C ASP A 39 -2.81 -7.40 -5.74
N PHE A 40 -2.73 -6.10 -5.51
CA PHE A 40 -1.99 -5.19 -6.39
C PHE A 40 -0.48 -5.50 -6.37
N LEU A 41 0.09 -5.76 -5.20
CA LEU A 41 1.49 -6.15 -5.07
C LEU A 41 1.79 -7.51 -5.73
N LYS A 42 0.91 -8.50 -5.56
CA LYS A 42 1.02 -9.79 -6.26
C LYS A 42 0.98 -9.62 -7.78
N LYS A 43 0.08 -8.78 -8.30
CA LYS A 43 0.02 -8.48 -9.74
C LYS A 43 1.31 -7.83 -10.24
N LEU A 44 1.90 -6.91 -9.48
CA LEU A 44 3.18 -6.29 -9.82
C LEU A 44 4.32 -7.31 -9.86
N GLU A 45 4.35 -8.24 -8.91
CA GLU A 45 5.36 -9.31 -8.87
C GLU A 45 5.26 -10.22 -10.09
N THR A 46 4.05 -10.70 -10.42
CA THR A 46 3.81 -11.50 -11.63
C THR A 46 4.20 -10.76 -12.92
N LEU A 47 3.86 -9.46 -13.02
CA LEU A 47 4.29 -8.62 -14.13
C LEU A 47 5.81 -8.54 -14.23
N SER A 48 6.50 -8.33 -13.10
CA SER A 48 7.96 -8.25 -13.05
C SER A 48 8.65 -9.53 -13.53
N GLU A 49 8.06 -10.69 -13.26
CA GLU A 49 8.56 -12.00 -13.72
C GLU A 49 8.32 -12.23 -15.21
N SER A 50 7.17 -11.77 -15.72
CA SER A 50 6.79 -11.92 -17.13
C SER A 50 7.54 -10.96 -18.07
N LEU A 51 8.07 -9.86 -17.53
CA LEU A 51 8.80 -8.87 -18.31
C LEU A 51 10.17 -9.43 -18.71
N PRO A 52 10.53 -9.37 -20.01
CA PRO A 52 11.85 -9.79 -20.45
C PRO A 52 12.90 -8.93 -19.74
N LYS A 53 13.88 -9.59 -19.10
CA LYS A 53 15.01 -8.90 -18.48
C LYS A 53 15.82 -8.23 -19.58
N PHE A 54 15.54 -6.96 -19.86
CA PHE A 54 16.30 -6.18 -20.83
C PHE A 54 17.74 -6.04 -20.33
N LYS A 55 18.64 -6.85 -20.90
CA LYS A 55 20.08 -6.69 -20.73
C LYS A 55 20.49 -5.42 -21.48
N SER A 56 20.62 -4.32 -20.73
CA SER A 56 21.11 -3.01 -21.20
C SER A 56 20.23 -2.28 -22.22
N PRO A 57 19.26 -1.47 -21.75
CA PRO A 57 18.59 -0.45 -22.56
C PRO A 57 19.56 0.48 -23.30
N SER A 58 20.77 0.66 -22.75
CA SER A 58 21.82 1.52 -23.29
C SER A 58 22.32 1.11 -24.68
N LYS A 59 22.33 -0.20 -25.00
CA LYS A 59 22.80 -0.68 -26.31
C LYS A 59 21.79 -0.39 -27.42
N ILE A 60 20.49 -0.43 -27.10
CA ILE A 60 19.40 -0.20 -28.06
C ILE A 60 19.36 1.28 -28.46
N ILE A 61 19.62 2.19 -27.51
CA ILE A 61 19.64 3.65 -27.76
C ILE A 61 20.87 4.06 -28.58
N GLU A 62 21.99 3.31 -28.49
CA GLU A 62 23.20 3.56 -29.29
C GLU A 62 23.05 3.11 -30.75
N GLU A 63 22.30 2.04 -31.03
CA GLU A 63 22.05 1.56 -32.40
C GLU A 63 21.09 2.48 -33.18
N ASP A 64 20.07 3.04 -32.53
CA ASP A 64 19.14 4.02 -33.14
C ASP A 64 19.79 5.40 -33.45
N ARG A 65 21.01 5.64 -32.95
CA ARG A 65 21.76 6.89 -33.18
C ARG A 65 22.72 6.83 -34.38
N ARG A 66 22.81 5.70 -35.10
CA ARG A 66 23.65 5.53 -36.30
C ARG A 66 22.87 5.69 -37.59
#